data_AF-A0A0N4XPG6-F1
#
_entry.id   AF-A0A0N4XPG6-F1
#
_cell.length_a   1.000
_cell.length_b   1.000
_cell.length_c   1.000
_cell.angle_alpha   90.00
_cell.angle_beta   90.00
_cell.angle_gamma   90.00
#
_symmetry.space_group_name_H-M   'P 1'
#
loop_
_entity.id
_entity.type
_entity.pdbx_description
1 polymer ?
#
loop_
_entity_poly.entity_id
_entity_poly.type
_entity_poly.pdbx_seq_one_letter_code
_entity_poly.pdbx_strand_id
1 'polypeptide(L)'
;MFTLYDCGANPKKSTMTTDVRQELAAVIYVNYFKFEDTNVLGFKGPRKMHILIPGIYDVNTYERKSIRPVANIGVLRYDMVDKTPDLCLLERICHEHFVP
;
A
#
# COMPACT_ATOMS: atom_id res chain seq x y z
N MET A 1 -2.95 -3.73 6.67
CA MET A 1 -2.63 -3.21 5.33
C MET A 1 -3.75 -2.29 4.92
N PHE A 2 -3.42 -1.15 4.33
CA PHE A 2 -4.38 -0.16 3.82
C PHE A 2 -4.09 0.07 2.34
N THR A 3 -5.12 0.24 1.52
CA THR A 3 -4.98 0.58 0.10
C THR A 3 -5.68 1.91 -0.14
N LEU A 4 -5.00 2.82 -0.81
CA LEU A 4 -5.54 4.11 -1.22
C LEU A 4 -6.16 3.95 -2.60
N TYR A 5 -7.37 4.48 -2.76
CA TYR A 5 -8.11 4.51 -4.00
C TYR A 5 -8.35 5.95 -4.44
N ASP A 6 -8.53 6.17 -5.73
CA ASP A 6 -9.07 7.43 -6.24
C ASP A 6 -10.60 7.53 -6.06
N CYS A 7 -11.19 8.57 -6.64
CA CYS A 7 -12.64 8.83 -6.60
C CYS A 7 -13.47 7.92 -7.52
N GLY A 8 -12.90 6.87 -8.11
CA GLY A 8 -13.65 5.98 -8.99
C GLY A 8 -14.67 5.11 -8.25
N ALA A 9 -15.53 4.45 -9.01
CA ALA A 9 -16.53 3.52 -8.52
C ALA A 9 -15.89 2.20 -8.06
N ASN A 10 -16.46 1.60 -7.02
CA ASN A 10 -16.05 0.27 -6.58
C ASN A 10 -16.47 -0.76 -7.64
N PRO A 11 -15.55 -1.58 -8.18
CA PRO A 11 -15.84 -2.56 -9.23
C PRO A 11 -16.90 -3.60 -8.83
N LYS A 12 -17.16 -3.79 -7.53
CA LYS A 12 -18.24 -4.68 -7.06
C LYS A 12 -19.63 -4.07 -7.11
N LYS A 13 -19.72 -2.75 -7.08
CA LYS A 13 -20.99 -2.00 -6.99
C LYS A 13 -21.39 -1.39 -8.33
N SER A 14 -20.43 -1.25 -9.24
CA SER A 14 -20.63 -0.68 -10.56
C SER A 14 -20.46 -1.76 -11.62
N THR A 15 -21.45 -1.90 -12.50
CA THR A 15 -21.37 -2.68 -13.76
C THR A 15 -20.66 -1.92 -14.88
N MET A 16 -20.37 -0.61 -14.69
CA MET A 16 -19.66 0.21 -15.66
C MET A 16 -18.15 0.09 -15.45
N THR A 17 -17.44 -0.35 -16.50
CA THR A 17 -15.99 -0.64 -16.49
C THR A 17 -15.11 0.60 -16.69
N THR A 18 -15.68 1.71 -17.15
CA THR A 18 -14.95 2.95 -17.50
C THR A 18 -14.50 3.73 -16.27
N ASP A 19 -15.31 3.72 -15.20
CA ASP A 19 -15.10 4.56 -14.00
C ASP A 19 -14.65 3.73 -12.78
N VAL A 20 -14.05 2.57 -13.00
CA VAL A 20 -13.54 1.73 -11.90
C VAL A 20 -12.37 2.43 -11.22
N ARG A 21 -12.45 2.52 -9.87
CA ARG A 21 -11.41 3.11 -9.03
C ARG A 21 -10.03 2.50 -9.27
N GLN A 22 -8.99 3.32 -9.19
CA GLN A 22 -7.61 2.87 -9.28
C GLN A 22 -6.96 2.76 -7.90
N GLU A 23 -5.98 1.87 -7.77
CA GLU A 23 -5.14 1.73 -6.57
C GLU A 23 -3.94 2.67 -6.68
N LEU A 24 -3.88 3.67 -5.81
CA LEU A 24 -2.85 4.71 -5.82
C LEU A 24 -1.64 4.33 -4.97
N ALA A 25 -1.87 3.65 -3.85
CA ALA A 25 -0.82 3.19 -2.97
C ALA A 25 -1.32 2.06 -2.05
N ALA A 26 -0.40 1.22 -1.61
CA ALA A 26 -0.65 0.20 -0.59
C ALA A 26 0.31 0.40 0.59
N VAL A 27 -0.23 0.60 1.78
CA VAL A 27 0.53 0.77 3.02
C VAL A 27 0.48 -0.53 3.81
N ILE A 28 1.64 -1.10 4.07
CA ILE A 28 1.83 -2.35 4.78
C ILE A 28 2.66 -2.07 6.02
N TYR A 29 2.08 -2.34 7.17
CA TYR A 29 2.83 -2.37 8.43
C TYR A 29 3.42 -3.76 8.57
N VAL A 30 4.73 -3.82 8.41
CA VAL A 30 5.50 -5.04 8.53
C VAL A 30 5.82 -5.19 10.01
N ASN A 31 4.94 -5.89 10.73
CA ASN A 31 5.25 -6.44 12.05
C ASN A 31 6.08 -7.73 11.85
N TYR A 32 7.18 -7.65 11.09
CA TYR A 32 8.15 -8.77 11.03
C TYR A 32 9.19 -8.67 12.14
N PHE A 33 9.21 -7.56 12.90
CA PHE A 33 9.76 -7.65 14.25
C PHE A 33 8.68 -8.29 15.10
N LYS A 34 8.82 -9.61 15.25
CA LYS A 34 8.26 -10.41 16.32
C LYS A 34 8.49 -9.60 17.61
N PHE A 35 7.51 -8.84 18.05
CA PHE A 35 7.45 -8.37 19.43
C PHE A 35 7.09 -9.63 20.26
N GLU A 36 8.01 -10.60 20.30
CA GLU A 36 8.05 -11.54 21.43
C GLU A 36 8.50 -10.80 22.69
N ASP A 37 9.07 -9.62 22.56
CA ASP A 37 9.38 -8.78 23.70
C ASP A 37 8.30 -7.71 23.85
N THR A 38 7.19 -8.06 24.50
CA THR A 38 6.74 -7.17 25.57
C THR A 38 7.99 -6.89 26.40
N ASN A 39 8.62 -5.74 26.17
CA ASN A 39 9.59 -5.20 27.10
C ASN A 39 8.94 -5.32 28.48
N VAL A 40 9.72 -5.69 29.50
CA VAL A 40 9.27 -5.83 30.91
C VAL A 40 8.64 -4.52 31.46
N LEU A 41 8.58 -3.46 30.64
CA LEU A 41 8.07 -2.11 30.89
C LEU A 41 6.91 -1.66 29.95
N GLY A 42 6.45 -2.46 28.99
CA GLY A 42 5.25 -2.16 28.18
C GLY A 42 5.39 -1.16 27.03
N PHE A 43 6.61 -0.69 26.69
CA PHE A 43 6.82 0.25 25.59
C PHE A 43 6.74 -0.43 24.21
N LYS A 44 5.79 -0.01 23.38
CA LYS A 44 5.72 -0.37 21.95
C LYS A 44 6.74 0.47 21.17
N GLY A 45 7.73 -0.20 20.58
CA GLY A 45 8.75 0.45 19.75
C GLY A 45 8.22 0.95 18.40
N PRO A 46 9.00 1.75 17.66
CA PRO A 46 8.62 2.26 16.35
C PRO A 46 8.29 1.13 15.38
N ARG A 47 7.17 1.23 14.64
CA ARG A 47 6.75 0.20 13.67
C ARG A 47 7.34 0.50 12.29
N LYS A 48 7.82 -0.53 11.60
CA LYS A 48 8.25 -0.41 10.19
C LYS A 48 7.02 -0.38 9.27
N MET A 49 6.94 0.67 8.45
CA MET A 49 5.92 0.88 7.43
C MET A 49 6.57 0.74 6.05
N HIS A 50 5.96 -0.06 5.19
CA HIS A 50 6.28 -0.17 3.78
C HIS A 50 5.13 0.45 2.98
N ILE A 51 5.45 1.35 2.07
CA ILE A 51 4.49 1.99 1.16
C ILE A 51 4.84 1.55 -0.25
N LEU A 52 3.89 0.93 -0.92
CA LEU A 52 3.97 0.53 -2.32
C LEU A 52 3.22 1.57 -3.14
N ILE A 53 3.87 2.06 -4.20
CA ILE A 53 3.29 3.03 -5.14
C ILE A 53 3.55 2.52 -6.57
N PRO A 54 2.61 2.69 -7.51
CA PRO A 54 2.88 2.46 -8.93
C PRO A 54 4.10 3.28 -9.38
N GLY A 55 5.01 2.62 -10.08
CA GLY A 55 6.17 3.24 -10.70
C GLY A 55 5.76 4.22 -11.79
N ILE A 56 6.68 5.14 -12.09
CA ILE A 56 6.56 6.02 -13.25
C ILE A 56 6.83 5.16 -14.49
N TYR A 57 5.84 5.05 -15.37
CA TYR A 57 5.91 4.21 -16.56
C TYR A 57 6.50 4.97 -17.73
N ASP A 58 6.11 6.23 -17.89
CA ASP A 58 6.61 7.10 -18.94
C ASP A 58 7.50 8.20 -18.34
N VAL A 59 8.77 8.15 -18.70
CA VAL A 59 9.81 9.06 -18.22
C VAL A 59 9.63 10.46 -18.79
N ASN A 60 8.95 10.62 -19.93
CA ASN A 60 8.75 11.90 -20.59
C ASN A 60 7.57 12.68 -19.99
N THR A 61 6.51 11.97 -19.63
CA THR A 61 5.28 12.57 -19.05
C THR A 61 5.26 12.51 -17.51
N TYR A 62 6.17 11.74 -16.91
CA TYR A 62 6.20 11.44 -15.47
C TYR A 62 4.90 10.81 -14.95
N GLU A 63 4.17 10.14 -15.84
CA GLU A 63 2.90 9.49 -15.51
C GLU A 63 3.11 8.13 -14.85
N ARG A 64 2.26 7.85 -13.85
CA ARG A 64 2.21 6.55 -13.19
C ARG A 64 1.29 5.62 -13.96
N LYS A 65 1.65 4.34 -14.00
CA LYS A 65 0.78 3.30 -14.54
C LYS A 65 -0.53 3.24 -13.74
N SER A 66 -1.67 3.38 -14.40
CA SER A 66 -2.97 3.25 -13.73
C SER A 66 -3.23 1.77 -13.40
N ILE A 67 -3.44 1.48 -12.12
CA ILE A 67 -3.67 0.13 -11.63
C ILE A 67 -5.13 0.01 -11.20
N ARG A 68 -5.94 -0.73 -11.97
CA ARG A 68 -7.37 -0.92 -11.70
C ARG A 68 -7.64 -2.34 -11.20
N PRO A 69 -8.25 -2.52 -10.03
CA PRO A 69 -8.57 -3.82 -9.50
C PRO A 69 -9.75 -4.43 -10.25
N VAL A 70 -9.54 -5.62 -10.79
CA VAL A 70 -10.57 -6.40 -11.50
C VAL A 70 -11.38 -7.29 -10.55
N ALA A 71 -10.89 -7.51 -9.32
CA ALA A 71 -11.48 -8.42 -8.35
C ALA A 71 -11.23 -7.97 -6.89
N ASN A 72 -11.54 -8.86 -5.94
CA ASN A 72 -11.35 -8.64 -4.49
C ASN A 72 -9.89 -8.49 -4.05
N ILE A 73 -8.96 -9.03 -4.84
CA ILE A 73 -7.54 -8.96 -4.57
C ILE A 73 -7.03 -7.66 -5.21
N GLY A 74 -6.53 -6.76 -4.37
CA GLY A 74 -5.89 -5.55 -4.84
C GLY A 74 -4.64 -5.89 -5.65
N VAL A 75 -4.48 -5.25 -6.79
CA VAL A 75 -3.40 -5.55 -7.74
C VAL A 75 -2.06 -5.17 -7.13
N LEU A 76 -1.96 -4.05 -6.41
CA LEU A 76 -0.74 -3.66 -5.70
C LEU A 76 -0.29 -4.71 -4.67
N ARG A 77 -1.24 -5.46 -4.09
CA ARG A 77 -0.93 -6.54 -3.14
C ARG A 77 -0.40 -7.77 -3.87
N TYR A 78 -1.00 -8.12 -4.99
CA TYR A 78 -0.60 -9.26 -5.81
C TYR A 78 0.79 -9.02 -6.41
N ASP A 79 1.00 -7.86 -7.01
CA ASP A 79 2.25 -7.43 -7.61
C ASP A 79 3.41 -7.35 -6.60
N MET A 80 3.13 -7.05 -5.33
CA MET A 80 4.12 -7.13 -4.26
C MET A 80 4.58 -8.58 -4.00
N VAL A 81 3.64 -9.53 -4.02
CA VAL A 81 3.95 -10.96 -3.83
C VAL A 81 4.79 -11.46 -5.01
N ASP A 82 4.44 -11.04 -6.22
CA ASP A 82 5.13 -11.43 -7.46
C ASP A 82 6.37 -10.55 -7.78
N LYS A 83 6.67 -9.56 -6.94
CA LYS A 83 7.81 -8.63 -7.06
C LYS A 83 7.94 -7.99 -8.45
N THR A 84 6.84 -7.46 -8.97
CA THR A 84 6.88 -6.82 -10.29
C THR A 84 7.76 -5.55 -10.27
N PRO A 85 8.55 -5.27 -11.33
CA PRO A 85 9.45 -4.13 -11.38
C PRO A 85 8.73 -2.77 -11.46
N ASP A 86 7.43 -2.77 -11.80
CA ASP A 86 6.61 -1.57 -11.97
C ASP A 86 6.16 -0.93 -10.64
N LEU A 87 6.71 -1.37 -9.49
CA LEU A 87 6.36 -0.85 -8.17
C LEU A 87 7.55 -0.19 -7.48
N CYS A 88 7.32 0.97 -6.89
CA CYS A 88 8.26 1.62 -5.98
C CYS A 88 7.94 1.24 -4.53
N LEU A 89 8.94 0.70 -3.82
CA LEU A 89 8.87 0.43 -2.38
C LEU A 89 9.53 1.57 -1.60
N LEU A 90 8.74 2.22 -0.75
CA LEU A 90 9.23 3.21 0.22
C LEU A 90 9.18 2.61 1.62
N GLU A 91 10.29 2.65 2.34
CA GLU A 91 10.35 2.24 3.74
C GLU A 91 10.34 3.46 4.65
N ARG A 92 9.48 3.44 5.68
CA ARG A 92 9.40 4.49 6.69
C ARG A 92 9.27 3.88 8.08
N ILE A 93 9.78 4.58 9.09
CA ILE A 93 9.57 4.22 10.49
C ILE A 93 8.43 5.10 11.01
N CYS A 94 7.37 4.45 11.50
CA CYS A 94 6.29 5.13 12.21
C CYS A 94 6.63 5.18 13.68
N HIS A 95 6.92 6.38 14.16
CA HIS A 95 6.94 6.69 15.58
C HIS A 95 5.50 6.90 16.04
N GLU A 96 5.01 6.10 16.98
CA GLU A 96 3.83 6.48 17.73
C GLU A 96 4.21 7.73 18.53
N HIS A 97 3.53 8.86 18.30
CA HIS A 97 3.65 10.01 19.20
C HIS A 97 3.20 9.53 20.57
N PHE A 98 4.09 9.63 21.54
CA PHE A 98 3.76 9.44 22.94
C PHE A 98 2.72 10.52 23.28
N VAL A 99 1.45 10.14 23.34
CA VAL A 99 0.44 11.00 23.95
C VAL A 99 0.70 10.86 25.45
N PRO A 100 1.19 11.91 26.14
CA PRO A 100 1.48 11.86 27.56
C PRO A 100 0.21 11.62 28.39
#